data_AF-A0A7J2IPU5-F1
#
_entry.id   AF-A0A7J2IPU5-F1
#
_cell.length_a   1.000
_cell.length_b   1.000
_cell.length_c   1.000
_cell.angle_alpha   90.00
_cell.angle_beta   90.00
_cell.angle_gamma   90.00
#
_symmetry.space_group_name_H-M   'P 1'
#
loop_
_entity.id
_entity.type
_entity.pdbx_description
1 polymer ?
#
loop_
_entity_poly.entity_id
_entity_poly.type
_entity_poly.pdbx_seq_one_letter_code
_entity_poly.pdbx_strand_id
1 'polypeptide(L)'
;MENLPITRTKAQEAYLKMFKCKVKYSSGELYYFSKRELLGMFRKAGFKNEDMEIKILDYNLSATPPLVSLNTSLLSEEKKEYVQKEYNGAVKMIRKWGETSPPTILIKAIKHTK
;
A
#
# COMPACT_ATOMS: atom_id res chain seq x y z
N MET A 1 -16.21 -16.30 -15.48
CA MET A 1 -15.36 -15.15 -15.86
C MET A 1 -14.44 -14.86 -14.69
N GLU A 2 -13.16 -15.18 -14.85
CA GLU A 2 -12.11 -14.90 -13.87
C GLU A 2 -11.87 -13.38 -13.82
N ASN A 3 -12.03 -12.78 -12.64
CA ASN A 3 -11.71 -11.38 -12.43
C ASN A 3 -10.22 -11.18 -12.71
N LEU A 4 -9.89 -10.45 -13.80
CA LEU A 4 -8.53 -10.07 -14.16
C LEU A 4 -7.79 -9.59 -12.91
N PRO A 5 -6.62 -10.18 -12.56
CA PRO A 5 -5.79 -9.62 -11.51
C PRO A 5 -5.47 -8.20 -11.96
N ILE A 6 -5.86 -7.20 -11.17
CA ILE A 6 -5.53 -5.80 -11.45
C ILE A 6 -4.01 -5.74 -11.50
N THR A 7 -3.48 -5.75 -12.72
CA THR A 7 -2.06 -5.80 -12.97
C THR A 7 -1.57 -4.39 -12.69
N ARG A 8 -0.84 -4.22 -11.58
CA ARG A 8 -0.35 -2.91 -11.19
C ARG A 8 0.58 -2.38 -12.28
N THR A 9 0.48 -1.09 -12.56
CA THR A 9 1.44 -0.42 -13.45
C THR A 9 2.81 -0.31 -12.78
N LYS A 10 3.88 -0.09 -13.56
CA LYS A 10 5.22 0.13 -13.00
C LYS A 10 5.29 1.38 -12.11
N ALA A 11 4.49 2.40 -12.38
CA ALA A 11 4.37 3.58 -11.53
C ALA A 11 3.69 3.26 -10.17
N GLN A 12 2.66 2.41 -10.18
CA GLN A 12 2.02 1.93 -8.94
C GLN A 12 2.95 0.99 -8.13
N GLU A 13 3.74 0.15 -8.80
CA GLU A 13 4.78 -0.64 -8.14
C GLU A 13 5.85 0.25 -7.51
N ALA A 14 6.26 1.31 -8.20
CA ALA A 14 7.23 2.28 -7.71
C ALA A 14 6.71 2.99 -6.45
N TYR A 15 5.46 3.46 -6.47
CA TYR A 15 4.76 4.02 -5.30
C TYR A 15 4.80 3.05 -4.12
N LEU A 16 4.34 1.81 -4.32
CA LEU A 16 4.24 0.84 -3.23
C LEU A 16 5.61 0.49 -2.64
N LYS A 17 6.66 0.47 -3.46
CA LYS A 17 8.02 0.24 -2.98
C LYS A 17 8.52 1.38 -2.10
N MET A 18 8.28 2.62 -2.50
CA MET A 18 8.64 3.80 -1.69
C MET A 18 7.81 3.86 -0.40
N PHE A 19 6.50 3.65 -0.50
CA PHE A 19 5.62 3.61 0.67
C PHE A 19 6.04 2.54 1.68
N LYS A 20 6.42 1.34 1.22
CA LYS A 20 6.97 0.30 2.11
C LYS A 20 8.25 0.75 2.80
N CYS A 21 9.15 1.45 2.10
CA CYS A 21 10.35 2.01 2.74
C CYS A 21 9.97 3.02 3.83
N LYS A 22 9.00 3.90 3.56
CA LYS A 22 8.49 4.85 4.55
C LYS A 22 7.92 4.12 5.78
N VAL A 23 6.98 3.20 5.60
CA VAL A 23 6.35 2.48 6.73
C VAL A 23 7.38 1.67 7.53
N LYS A 24 8.36 1.06 6.85
CA LYS A 24 9.38 0.23 7.51
C LYS A 24 10.37 1.03 8.36
N TYR A 25 10.66 2.26 7.96
CA TYR A 25 11.77 3.03 8.53
C TYR A 25 11.38 4.38 9.13
N SER A 26 10.12 4.79 9.01
CA SER A 26 9.55 5.94 9.71
C SER A 26 8.44 5.49 10.65
N SER A 27 8.34 6.10 11.82
CA SER A 27 7.21 5.90 12.72
C SER A 27 6.02 6.75 12.26
N GLY A 28 4.81 6.20 12.33
CA GLY A 28 3.56 6.96 12.14
C GLY A 28 2.68 6.56 10.96
N GLU A 29 3.10 5.60 10.12
CA GLU A 29 2.25 5.08 9.04
C GLU A 29 2.02 3.57 9.16
N LEU A 30 0.86 3.12 8.68
CA LEU A 30 0.49 1.71 8.61
C LEU A 30 0.65 1.19 7.17
N TYR A 31 0.99 -0.09 7.05
CA TYR A 31 0.97 -0.76 5.75
C TYR A 31 -0.45 -0.78 5.17
N TYR A 32 -0.56 -0.73 3.84
CA TYR A 32 -1.82 -1.02 3.16
C TYR A 32 -2.26 -2.44 3.48
N PHE A 33 -3.48 -2.56 3.99
CA PHE A 33 -4.11 -3.86 4.19
C PHE A 33 -4.43 -4.51 2.85
N SER A 34 -4.18 -5.81 2.77
CA SER A 34 -4.72 -6.65 1.70
C SER A 34 -6.25 -6.76 1.83
N LYS A 35 -6.90 -7.08 0.71
CA LYS A 35 -8.34 -7.41 0.68
C LYS A 35 -8.70 -8.46 1.76
N ARG A 36 -7.84 -9.46 1.96
CA ARG A 36 -8.05 -10.53 2.94
C ARG A 36 -8.01 -10.00 4.39
N GLU A 37 -7.05 -9.14 4.70
CA GLU A 37 -6.93 -8.53 6.03
C GLU A 37 -8.15 -7.66 6.33
N LEU A 38 -8.53 -6.79 5.40
CA LEU A 38 -9.74 -5.97 5.54
C LEU A 38 -10.97 -6.83 5.78
N LEU A 39 -11.21 -7.85 4.95
CA LEU A 39 -12.36 -8.75 5.14
C LEU A 39 -12.32 -9.50 6.47
N GLY A 40 -11.13 -9.89 6.93
CA GLY A 40 -10.94 -10.48 8.25
C GLY A 40 -11.38 -9.54 9.37
N MET A 41 -11.07 -8.25 9.26
CA MET A 41 -11.48 -7.23 10.23
C MET A 41 -13.01 -7.06 10.27
N PHE A 42 -13.66 -6.94 9.10
CA PHE A 42 -15.13 -6.82 9.05
C PHE A 42 -15.84 -8.06 9.59
N ARG A 43 -15.33 -9.27 9.29
CA ARG A 43 -15.88 -10.52 9.86
C ARG A 43 -15.77 -10.56 11.37
N LYS A 44 -14.63 -10.12 11.94
CA LYS A 44 -14.45 -10.01 13.39
C LYS A 44 -15.41 -9.01 14.04
N ALA A 45 -15.82 -7.98 13.30
CA ALA A 45 -16.85 -7.02 13.72
C ALA A 45 -18.29 -7.54 13.55
N GLY A 46 -18.48 -8.80 13.11
CA GLY A 46 -19.78 -9.44 12.99
C GLY A 46 -20.50 -9.22 11.66
N PHE A 47 -19.82 -8.69 10.64
CA PHE A 47 -20.35 -8.62 9.28
C PHE A 47 -20.16 -9.95 8.55
N LYS A 48 -21.20 -10.39 7.87
CA LYS A 48 -21.15 -11.52 6.95
C LYS A 48 -20.73 -11.05 5.55
N ASN A 49 -20.36 -11.99 4.69
CA ASN A 49 -19.99 -11.65 3.31
C ASN A 49 -21.16 -10.99 2.54
N GLU A 50 -22.40 -11.39 2.84
CA GLU A 50 -23.62 -10.81 2.25
C GLU A 50 -23.89 -9.36 2.67
N ASP A 51 -23.33 -8.93 3.81
CA ASP A 51 -23.45 -7.55 4.30
C ASP A 51 -22.45 -6.59 3.63
N MET A 52 -21.58 -7.09 2.73
CA MET A 52 -20.44 -6.34 2.22
C MET A 52 -20.38 -6.29 0.69
N GLU A 53 -20.38 -5.08 0.14
CA GLU A 53 -20.05 -4.81 -1.25
C GLU A 53 -18.59 -4.33 -1.34
N ILE A 54 -17.77 -5.02 -2.14
CA ILE A 54 -16.35 -4.68 -2.31
C ILE A 54 -16.12 -4.21 -3.72
N LYS A 55 -15.55 -3.01 -3.86
CA LYS A 55 -15.08 -2.46 -5.13
C LYS A 55 -13.58 -2.20 -5.05
N ILE A 56 -12.89 -2.41 -6.17
CA ILE A 56 -11.53 -1.94 -6.34
C ILE A 56 -11.60 -0.77 -7.31
N LEU A 57 -11.10 0.37 -6.88
CA LEU A 57 -11.12 1.63 -7.61
C LEU A 57 -9.69 1.99 -7.98
N ASP A 58 -9.40 2.09 -9.27
CA ASP A 58 -8.10 2.55 -9.76
C ASP A 58 -8.29 3.86 -10.51
N TYR A 59 -7.96 4.96 -9.82
CA TYR A 59 -8.08 6.30 -10.37
C TYR A 59 -6.82 6.77 -11.08
N ASN A 60 -5.73 5.98 -11.06
CA ASN A 60 -4.42 6.37 -11.59
C ASN A 60 -4.01 7.81 -11.25
N LEU A 61 -4.27 8.24 -10.01
CA LEU A 61 -3.97 9.61 -9.59
C LEU A 61 -2.45 9.79 -9.52
N SER A 62 -1.96 10.91 -10.04
CA SER A 62 -0.58 11.33 -9.81
C SER A 62 -0.35 11.43 -8.30
N ALA A 63 0.65 10.73 -7.80
CA ALA A 63 1.02 10.79 -6.39
C ALA A 63 2.29 11.63 -6.24
N THR A 64 2.27 12.58 -5.31
CA THR A 64 3.49 13.30 -4.94
C THR A 64 4.42 12.33 -4.21
N PRO A 65 5.68 12.18 -4.63
CA PRO A 65 6.60 11.27 -3.98
C PRO A 65 6.74 11.61 -2.49
N PRO A 66 6.55 10.63 -1.59
CA PRO A 66 6.70 10.90 -0.17
C PRO A 66 8.16 11.25 0.13
N LEU A 67 8.38 12.41 0.75
CA LEU A 67 9.68 12.75 1.33
C LEU A 67 9.88 11.87 2.56
N VAL A 68 10.85 10.96 2.49
CA VAL A 68 11.20 10.07 3.60
C VAL A 68 12.48 10.60 4.23
N SER A 69 12.37 11.09 5.46
CA SER A 69 13.52 11.33 6.33
C SER A 69 13.80 10.06 7.11
N LEU A 70 14.95 9.44 6.85
CA LEU A 70 15.39 8.24 7.55
C LEU A 70 16.28 8.68 8.71
N ASN A 71 15.89 8.38 9.95
CA ASN A 71 16.78 8.57 11.09
C ASN A 71 17.80 7.42 11.14
N THR A 72 18.86 7.54 10.33
CA THR A 72 19.90 6.52 10.21
C THR A 72 20.72 6.33 11.50
N SER A 73 20.68 7.28 12.44
CA SER A 73 21.38 7.15 13.74
C SER A 73 20.88 5.99 14.60
N LEU A 74 19.66 5.51 14.37
CA LEU A 74 19.03 4.40 15.10
C LEU A 74 19.32 3.02 14.49
N LEU A 75 20.13 2.96 13.42
CA LEU A 75 20.38 1.74 12.65
C LEU A 75 21.85 1.30 12.80
N SER A 76 22.09 -0.01 12.84
CA SER A 76 23.44 -0.58 12.68
C SER A 76 23.98 -0.32 11.27
N GLU A 77 25.30 -0.33 11.08
CA GLU A 77 25.93 -0.08 9.77
C GLU A 77 25.41 -1.02 8.66
N GLU A 78 25.30 -2.32 8.96
CA GLU A 78 24.72 -3.31 8.04
C GLU A 78 23.27 -2.96 7.64
N LYS A 79 22.47 -2.47 8.60
CA LYS A 79 21.10 -2.02 8.33
C LYS A 79 21.10 -0.74 7.51
N LYS A 80 22.02 0.20 7.73
CA LYS A 80 22.11 1.45 6.97
C LYS A 80 22.34 1.18 5.48
N GLU A 81 23.30 0.32 5.14
CA GLU A 81 23.55 -0.05 3.73
C GLU A 81 22.33 -0.69 3.07
N TYR A 82 21.68 -1.61 3.78
CA TYR A 82 20.48 -2.27 3.27
C TYR A 82 19.33 -1.28 3.06
N VAL A 83 19.05 -0.41 4.04
CA VAL A 83 18.03 0.64 3.95
C VAL A 83 18.32 1.57 2.77
N GLN A 84 19.57 2.01 2.63
CA GLN A 84 19.99 2.88 1.54
C GLN A 84 19.80 2.21 0.18
N LYS A 85 20.13 0.92 0.06
CA LYS A 85 19.93 0.15 -1.16
C LYS A 85 18.44 -0.02 -1.51
N GLU A 86 17.58 -0.34 -0.54
CA GLU A 86 16.13 -0.44 -0.74
C GLU A 86 15.54 0.92 -1.18
N TYR A 87 15.87 1.99 -0.47
CA TYR A 87 15.43 3.35 -0.75
C TYR A 87 15.88 3.83 -2.13
N ASN A 88 17.17 3.71 -2.44
CA ASN A 88 17.71 4.08 -3.76
C ASN A 88 17.08 3.25 -4.88
N GLY A 89 16.73 1.99 -4.61
CA GLY A 89 15.98 1.15 -5.52
C GLY A 89 14.57 1.68 -5.79
N ALA A 90 13.87 2.17 -4.77
CA ALA A 90 12.56 2.82 -4.92
C ALA A 90 12.66 4.13 -5.72
N VAL A 91 13.63 5.00 -5.38
CA VAL A 91 13.88 6.26 -6.09
C VAL A 91 14.18 6.02 -7.58
N LYS A 92 15.01 5.01 -7.90
CA LYS A 92 15.30 4.64 -9.30
C LYS A 92 14.05 4.23 -10.06
N MET A 93 13.12 3.51 -9.42
CA MET A 93 11.85 3.14 -10.06
C MET A 93 10.97 4.37 -10.32
N ILE A 94 10.83 5.27 -9.34
CA ILE A 94 10.05 6.50 -9.49
C ILE A 94 10.63 7.39 -10.59
N ARG A 95 11.97 7.58 -10.63
CA ARG A 95 12.63 8.36 -11.69
C ARG A 95 12.41 7.77 -13.08
N LYS A 96 12.31 6.43 -13.20
CA LYS A 96 12.17 5.75 -14.49
C LYS A 96 10.72 5.72 -14.99
N TRP A 97 9.77 5.52 -14.09
CA TRP A 97 8.38 5.19 -14.46
C TRP A 97 7.35 6.20 -13.94
N GLY A 98 7.77 7.21 -13.19
CA GLY A 98 6.89 8.08 -12.44
C GLY A 98 6.28 7.37 -11.22
N GLU A 99 5.28 8.02 -10.64
CA GLU A 99 4.59 7.53 -9.46
C GLU A 99 3.09 7.76 -9.59
N THR A 100 2.31 6.74 -9.23
CA THR A 100 0.86 6.77 -9.36
C THR A 100 0.23 6.06 -8.17
N SER A 101 -0.87 6.59 -7.66
CA SER A 101 -1.62 6.01 -6.56
C SER A 101 -1.97 4.55 -6.86
N PRO A 102 -1.81 3.63 -5.88
CA PRO A 102 -2.20 2.25 -6.08
C PRO A 102 -3.74 2.14 -6.09
N PRO A 103 -4.29 1.05 -6.64
CA PRO A 103 -5.72 0.78 -6.56
C PRO A 103 -6.21 0.78 -5.11
N THR A 104 -7.36 1.41 -4.87
CA THR A 104 -7.99 1.54 -3.56
C THR A 104 -9.11 0.51 -3.40
N ILE A 105 -9.19 -0.14 -2.24
CA ILE A 105 -10.30 -1.03 -1.90
C ILE A 105 -11.37 -0.22 -1.18
N LEU A 106 -12.55 -0.12 -1.80
CA LEU A 106 -13.75 0.42 -1.17
C LEU A 106 -14.61 -0.73 -0.66
N ILE A 107 -14.90 -0.73 0.64
CA ILE A 107 -15.84 -1.67 1.26
C ILE A 107 -17.04 -0.89 1.75
N LYS A 108 -18.20 -1.18 1.19
CA LYS A 108 -19.49 -0.69 1.70
C LYS A 108 -20.11 -1.83 2.49
N ALA A 109 -20.26 -1.64 3.80
CA ALA A 109 -20.86 -2.61 4.69
C ALA A 109 -22.23 -2.12 5.17
N ILE A 110 -23.27 -2.91 4.96
CA ILE A 110 -24.64 -2.63 5.41
C ILE A 110 -25.09 -3.82 6.24
N LYS A 111 -25.26 -3.60 7.54
CA LYS A 111 -25.80 -4.63 8.42
C LYS A 111 -27.32 -4.57 8.36
N HIS A 112 -27.94 -5.59 7.78
CA HIS A 112 -29.38 -5.73 7.86
C HIS A 112 -29.76 -6.15 9.29
N THR A 113 -30.27 -5.21 10.09
CA THR A 113 -30.95 -5.52 11.34
C THR A 113 -32.24 -6.26 11.00
N LYS A 114 -32.35 -7.51 11.46
CA LYS A 114 -33.65 -8.17 11.61
C LYS A 114 -34.44 -7.53 12.73
#